data_AF-A0A379X0Z9-F1
#
_entry.id   AF-A0A379X0Z9-F1
#
_cell.length_a   1.000
_cell.length_b   1.000
_cell.length_c   1.000
_cell.angle_alpha   90.00
_cell.angle_beta   90.00
_cell.angle_gamma   90.00
#
_symmetry.space_group_name_H-M   'P 1'
#
loop_
_entity.id
_entity.type
_entity.pdbx_description
1 polymer ?
#
loop_
_entity_poly.entity_id
_entity_poly.type
_entity_poly.pdbx_seq_one_letter_code
_entity_poly.pdbx_strand_id
1 'polypeptide(L)'
;MIDNEWGFSQYPLVAGHEVIGRVAALGSAAQDKGLKVGQRVGIGWTARSCGHCDACISGNQINCQEGAVPTILNRGGFAEKLRAGWQWVIPLPENIDMASAGPLLCGGITVFKPLLMHHITATSRVGVIGIGGLGHIAIKLLHAMGCEVTAFSSNPSKEQEVLAMGANNVVNSRDPEALKALAGQFDLIINTVNVDLDWHPTSKR
;
A
#
# COMPACT_ATOMS: atom_id res chain seq x y z
N MET A 1 -8.67 -1.51 13.35
CA MET A 1 -9.57 -0.33 13.50
C MET A 1 -10.97 -0.69 13.97
N ILE A 2 -11.71 -1.60 13.31
CA ILE A 2 -13.08 -1.93 13.76
C ILE A 2 -13.07 -2.57 15.15
N ASP A 3 -12.15 -3.50 15.40
CA ASP A 3 -12.03 -4.22 16.69
C ASP A 3 -11.12 -3.52 17.71
N ASN A 4 -10.73 -2.26 17.43
CA ASN A 4 -9.81 -1.49 18.25
C ASN A 4 -8.46 -2.16 18.61
N GLU A 5 -7.94 -3.03 17.75
CA GLU A 5 -6.65 -3.72 17.94
C GLU A 5 -5.47 -2.76 18.24
N TRP A 6 -5.53 -1.51 17.77
CA TRP A 6 -4.50 -0.49 17.99
C TRP A 6 -4.84 0.52 19.12
N GLY A 7 -5.95 0.34 19.82
CA GLY A 7 -6.27 1.10 21.05
C GLY A 7 -6.80 2.53 20.90
N PHE A 8 -6.85 3.11 19.69
CA PHE A 8 -7.26 4.52 19.48
C PHE A 8 -8.58 4.71 18.70
N SER A 9 -9.35 3.64 18.50
CA SER A 9 -10.60 3.71 17.73
C SER A 9 -11.70 4.43 18.52
N GLN A 10 -12.50 5.26 17.83
CA GLN A 10 -13.61 6.01 18.43
C GLN A 10 -14.93 5.58 17.78
N TYR A 11 -15.95 5.34 18.59
CA TYR A 11 -17.27 4.85 18.15
C TYR A 11 -18.36 5.95 18.26
N PRO A 12 -19.34 6.02 17.36
CA PRO A 12 -19.55 5.16 16.19
C PRO A 12 -18.47 5.36 15.11
N LEU A 13 -17.95 4.24 14.61
CA LEU A 13 -16.82 4.20 13.68
C LEU A 13 -17.31 3.90 12.26
N VAL A 14 -16.97 4.76 11.30
CA VAL A 14 -17.17 4.51 9.86
C VAL A 14 -15.81 4.21 9.27
N ALA A 15 -15.58 2.94 8.91
CA ALA A 15 -14.32 2.47 8.32
C ALA A 15 -14.28 2.69 6.79
N GLY A 16 -13.40 1.97 6.11
CA GLY A 16 -13.18 2.09 4.66
C GLY A 16 -12.23 3.24 4.30
N HIS A 17 -11.15 2.94 3.58
CA HIS A 17 -10.12 3.91 3.20
C HIS A 17 -9.43 3.57 1.87
N GLU A 18 -10.12 2.81 1.02
CA GLU A 18 -9.67 2.42 -0.32
C GLU A 18 -10.74 2.88 -1.33
N VAL A 19 -11.05 4.17 -1.29
CA VAL A 19 -12.27 4.70 -1.89
C VAL A 19 -12.02 5.13 -3.32
N ILE A 20 -12.93 4.72 -4.19
CA ILE A 20 -13.07 5.22 -5.55
C ILE A 20 -14.44 5.89 -5.68
N GLY A 21 -14.45 7.13 -6.18
CA GLY A 21 -15.69 7.89 -6.29
C GLY A 21 -15.62 9.01 -7.30
N ARG A 22 -16.62 9.91 -7.21
CA ARG A 22 -16.66 11.16 -7.98
C ARG A 22 -16.78 12.34 -7.05
N VAL A 23 -16.14 13.45 -7.40
CA VAL A 23 -16.27 14.71 -6.66
C VAL A 23 -17.72 15.19 -6.75
N ALA A 24 -18.43 15.20 -5.63
CA ALA A 24 -19.81 15.71 -5.57
C ALA A 24 -19.87 17.21 -5.27
N ALA A 25 -18.90 17.75 -4.54
CA ALA A 25 -18.80 19.16 -4.17
C ALA A 25 -17.34 19.54 -3.86
N LEU A 26 -17.02 20.83 -4.00
CA LEU A 26 -15.72 21.40 -3.64
C LEU A 26 -15.93 22.51 -2.60
N GLY A 27 -15.11 22.50 -1.54
CA GLY A 27 -15.04 23.64 -0.63
C GLY A 27 -14.50 24.88 -1.34
N SER A 28 -14.80 26.08 -0.83
CA SER A 28 -14.42 27.35 -1.46
C SER A 28 -12.93 27.44 -1.78
N ALA A 29 -12.06 27.06 -0.84
CA ALA A 29 -10.60 27.07 -1.01
C ALA A 29 -10.03 25.91 -1.89
N ALA A 30 -10.90 25.00 -2.36
CA ALA A 30 -10.52 23.86 -3.21
C ALA A 30 -10.93 24.03 -4.68
N GLN A 31 -11.66 25.09 -5.03
CA GLN A 31 -12.24 25.27 -6.38
C GLN A 31 -11.18 25.46 -7.47
N ASP A 32 -10.02 26.00 -7.13
CA ASP A 32 -8.89 26.31 -8.00
C ASP A 32 -7.74 25.27 -7.92
N LYS A 33 -7.97 24.13 -7.25
CA LYS A 33 -6.95 23.12 -6.95
C LYS A 33 -6.87 21.98 -7.98
N GLY A 34 -7.34 22.21 -9.19
CA GLY A 34 -7.29 21.24 -10.29
C GLY A 34 -8.33 20.12 -10.23
N LEU A 35 -9.23 20.13 -9.22
CA LEU A 35 -10.35 19.20 -9.11
C LEU A 35 -11.62 19.80 -9.71
N LYS A 36 -12.51 18.95 -10.26
CA LYS A 36 -13.81 19.35 -10.82
C LYS A 36 -14.94 18.47 -10.29
N VAL A 37 -16.13 19.04 -10.10
CA VAL A 37 -17.35 18.24 -9.82
C VAL A 37 -17.57 17.23 -10.95
N GLY A 38 -17.89 15.99 -10.58
CA GLY A 38 -18.03 14.85 -11.51
C GLY A 38 -16.73 14.10 -11.82
N GLN A 39 -15.55 14.66 -11.51
CA GLN A 39 -14.26 14.02 -11.75
C GLN A 39 -14.11 12.74 -10.93
N ARG A 40 -13.57 11.69 -11.55
CA ARG A 40 -13.21 10.43 -10.89
C ARG A 40 -11.96 10.62 -10.03
N VAL A 41 -12.05 10.24 -8.77
CA VAL A 41 -11.01 10.44 -7.77
C VAL A 41 -10.90 9.26 -6.81
N GLY A 42 -9.72 9.12 -6.20
CA GLY A 42 -9.43 8.18 -5.14
C GLY A 42 -9.20 8.86 -3.78
N ILE A 43 -9.54 8.21 -2.69
CA ILE A 43 -9.12 8.59 -1.32
C ILE A 43 -8.54 7.35 -0.62
N GLY A 44 -7.30 7.47 -0.16
CA GLY A 44 -6.58 6.41 0.53
C GLY A 44 -6.69 6.44 2.06
N TRP A 45 -5.67 5.91 2.73
CA TRP A 45 -5.59 5.86 4.20
C TRP A 45 -5.68 7.23 4.88
N THR A 46 -5.15 8.28 4.27
CA THR A 46 -5.05 9.62 4.87
C THR A 46 -6.05 10.59 4.24
N ALA A 47 -6.70 11.39 5.07
CA ALA A 47 -7.67 12.40 4.63
C ALA A 47 -7.19 13.85 4.82
N ARG A 48 -6.33 14.14 5.81
CA ARG A 48 -5.87 15.51 6.10
C ARG A 48 -4.43 15.55 6.63
N SER A 49 -3.80 16.71 6.46
CA SER A 49 -2.52 17.13 7.03
C SER A 49 -2.52 18.65 7.18
N CYS A 50 -1.59 19.24 7.94
CA CYS A 50 -1.62 20.68 8.25
C CYS A 50 -1.29 21.59 7.06
N GLY A 51 -0.47 21.10 6.11
CA GLY A 51 -0.14 21.83 4.89
C GLY A 51 0.94 22.90 5.03
N HIS A 52 1.49 23.12 6.24
CA HIS A 52 2.46 24.20 6.49
C HIS A 52 3.71 23.80 7.27
N CYS A 53 3.74 22.63 7.93
CA CYS A 53 4.97 22.15 8.57
C CYS A 53 6.02 21.74 7.53
N ASP A 54 7.29 21.60 7.94
CA ASP A 54 8.40 21.25 7.04
C ASP A 54 8.12 20.00 6.20
N ALA A 55 7.59 18.94 6.82
CA ALA A 55 7.20 17.73 6.11
C ALA A 55 6.10 17.99 5.06
N CYS A 56 5.09 18.82 5.38
CA CYS A 56 4.01 19.10 4.43
C CYS A 56 4.49 19.97 3.26
N ILE A 57 5.24 21.04 3.53
CA ILE A 57 5.67 21.98 2.50
C ILE A 57 6.75 21.40 1.57
N SER A 58 7.49 20.39 2.03
CA SER A 58 8.45 19.63 1.21
C SER A 58 7.82 18.50 0.38
N GLY A 59 6.49 18.37 0.39
CA GLY A 59 5.79 17.31 -0.38
C GLY A 59 5.76 15.94 0.33
N ASN A 60 6.01 15.91 1.64
CA ASN A 60 6.00 14.71 2.47
C ASN A 60 4.85 14.73 3.48
N GLN A 61 3.65 15.11 3.04
CA GLN A 61 2.46 15.34 3.86
C GLN A 61 2.05 14.13 4.72
N ILE A 62 2.42 12.89 4.32
CA ILE A 62 2.16 11.69 5.12
C ILE A 62 2.91 11.72 6.46
N ASN A 63 4.04 12.44 6.53
CA ASN A 63 4.86 12.64 7.71
C ASN A 63 4.56 14.00 8.39
N CYS A 64 3.34 14.50 8.26
CA CYS A 64 2.89 15.74 8.90
C CYS A 64 3.24 15.76 10.39
N GLN A 65 3.92 16.83 10.85
CA GLN A 65 4.40 16.95 12.23
C GLN A 65 3.26 17.10 13.25
N GLU A 66 2.08 17.57 12.82
CA GLU A 66 0.86 17.59 13.64
C GLU A 66 0.07 16.26 13.61
N GLY A 67 0.59 15.25 12.92
CA GLY A 67 -0.09 13.99 12.68
C GLY A 67 -1.02 14.06 11.48
N ALA A 68 -0.70 13.29 10.43
CA ALA A 68 -1.62 13.12 9.31
C ALA A 68 -2.88 12.38 9.78
N VAL A 69 -4.06 12.89 9.43
CA VAL A 69 -5.35 12.39 9.93
C VAL A 69 -5.80 11.22 9.06
N PRO A 70 -5.97 10.00 9.62
CA PRO A 70 -6.52 8.86 8.90
C PRO A 70 -7.95 9.12 8.43
N THR A 71 -8.29 8.66 7.23
CA THR A 71 -9.62 8.71 6.63
C THR A 71 -10.68 8.09 7.54
N ILE A 72 -10.36 6.99 8.23
CA ILE A 72 -11.26 6.35 9.19
C ILE A 72 -11.58 7.28 10.37
N LEU A 73 -10.58 7.99 10.92
CA LEU A 73 -10.80 8.98 11.99
C LEU A 73 -11.54 10.24 11.48
N ASN A 74 -11.61 10.43 10.16
CA ASN A 74 -12.37 11.48 9.49
C ASN A 74 -13.71 10.98 8.91
N ARG A 75 -14.19 9.82 9.36
CA ARG A 75 -15.33 9.05 8.82
C ARG A 75 -15.08 8.56 7.39
N GLY A 76 -14.81 7.26 7.29
CA GLY A 76 -14.33 6.63 6.06
C GLY A 76 -15.40 6.32 5.01
N GLY A 77 -14.98 5.53 4.03
CA GLY A 77 -15.72 5.24 2.81
C GLY A 77 -16.76 4.12 2.88
N PHE A 78 -16.98 3.47 4.02
CA PHE A 78 -18.13 2.58 4.22
C PHE A 78 -19.42 3.39 4.42
N ALA A 79 -19.71 4.26 3.45
CA ALA A 79 -20.78 5.25 3.44
C ALA A 79 -21.08 5.66 1.99
N GLU A 80 -22.22 6.33 1.77
CA GLU A 80 -22.57 6.89 0.45
C GLU A 80 -21.63 8.03 0.00
N LYS A 81 -21.06 8.77 0.97
CA LYS A 81 -20.21 9.94 0.78
C LYS A 81 -19.21 10.05 1.92
N LEU A 82 -18.04 10.63 1.63
CA LEU A 82 -17.04 11.03 2.62
C LEU A 82 -16.43 12.39 2.26
N ARG A 83 -15.56 12.92 3.13
CA ARG A 83 -14.81 14.16 2.91
C ARG A 83 -13.34 13.95 3.21
N ALA A 84 -12.48 14.63 2.46
CA ALA A 84 -11.03 14.72 2.68
C ALA A 84 -10.53 16.12 2.27
N GLY A 85 -9.34 16.49 2.74
CA GLY A 85 -8.64 17.67 2.22
C GLY A 85 -8.26 17.44 0.75
N TRP A 86 -8.37 18.47 -0.09
CA TRP A 86 -8.19 18.34 -1.55
C TRP A 86 -6.83 17.73 -1.96
N GLN A 87 -5.78 17.93 -1.16
CA GLN A 87 -4.45 17.34 -1.39
C GLN A 87 -4.43 15.80 -1.30
N TRP A 88 -5.38 15.22 -0.58
CA TRP A 88 -5.51 13.77 -0.37
C TRP A 88 -6.58 13.14 -1.27
N VAL A 89 -7.16 13.93 -2.19
CA VAL A 89 -8.10 13.47 -3.21
C VAL A 89 -7.32 13.26 -4.51
N ILE A 90 -7.03 12.00 -4.81
CA ILE A 90 -6.10 11.61 -5.87
C ILE A 90 -6.84 11.55 -7.22
N PRO A 91 -6.46 12.35 -8.24
CA PRO A 91 -7.04 12.24 -9.57
C PRO A 91 -6.67 10.88 -10.18
N LEU A 92 -7.61 10.27 -10.91
CA LEU A 92 -7.43 8.94 -11.49
C LEU A 92 -7.22 9.03 -13.01
N PRO A 93 -6.36 8.18 -13.61
CA PRO A 93 -6.25 8.05 -15.06
C PRO A 93 -7.60 7.66 -15.69
N GLU A 94 -7.88 8.14 -16.90
CA GLU A 94 -9.17 7.88 -17.56
C GLU A 94 -9.42 6.40 -17.88
N ASN A 95 -8.35 5.66 -18.17
CA ASN A 95 -8.38 4.27 -18.60
C ASN A 95 -8.20 3.26 -17.45
N ILE A 96 -8.14 3.70 -16.20
CA ILE A 96 -8.02 2.78 -15.06
C ILE A 96 -9.34 2.04 -14.81
N ASP A 97 -9.27 0.74 -14.53
CA ASP A 97 -10.45 -0.01 -14.06
C ASP A 97 -10.79 0.42 -12.64
N MET A 98 -11.94 1.08 -12.50
CA MET A 98 -12.43 1.61 -11.24
C MET A 98 -12.76 0.50 -10.23
N ALA A 99 -13.16 -0.68 -10.70
CA ALA A 99 -13.56 -1.78 -9.81
C ALA A 99 -12.37 -2.34 -9.02
N SER A 100 -11.17 -2.29 -9.60
CA SER A 100 -9.93 -2.78 -8.98
C SER A 100 -9.00 -1.67 -8.47
N ALA A 101 -9.28 -0.40 -8.75
CA ALA A 101 -8.39 0.71 -8.40
C ALA A 101 -8.34 1.03 -6.90
N GLY A 102 -9.40 0.73 -6.14
CA GLY A 102 -9.49 1.08 -4.71
C GLY A 102 -8.30 0.58 -3.87
N PRO A 103 -7.99 -0.73 -3.90
CA PRO A 103 -6.86 -1.29 -3.16
C PRO A 103 -5.49 -0.70 -3.49
N LEU A 104 -5.32 -0.06 -4.66
CA LEU A 104 -4.06 0.62 -5.00
C LEU A 104 -3.77 1.82 -4.09
N LEU A 105 -4.82 2.45 -3.54
CA LEU A 105 -4.73 3.67 -2.71
C LEU A 105 -4.29 3.39 -1.25
N CYS A 106 -4.18 2.12 -0.86
CA CYS A 106 -3.64 1.70 0.43
C CYS A 106 -2.64 0.56 0.25
N GLY A 107 -3.11 -0.64 -0.11
CA GLY A 107 -2.24 -1.80 -0.35
C GLY A 107 -1.18 -1.52 -1.41
N GLY A 108 -1.57 -0.96 -2.55
CA GLY A 108 -0.64 -0.62 -3.64
C GLY A 108 0.42 0.39 -3.25
N ILE A 109 0.03 1.56 -2.71
CA ILE A 109 1.00 2.57 -2.27
C ILE A 109 1.90 2.07 -1.13
N THR A 110 1.39 1.19 -0.25
CA THR A 110 2.17 0.59 0.84
C THR A 110 3.34 -0.23 0.30
N VAL A 111 3.11 -1.05 -0.74
CA VAL A 111 4.17 -1.87 -1.35
C VAL A 111 4.96 -1.12 -2.42
N PHE A 112 4.42 -0.04 -3.00
CA PHE A 112 5.14 0.81 -3.94
C PHE A 112 6.13 1.76 -3.25
N LYS A 113 5.80 2.28 -2.07
CA LYS A 113 6.67 3.18 -1.28
C LYS A 113 8.08 2.62 -1.03
N PRO A 114 8.29 1.37 -0.56
CA PRO A 114 9.64 0.83 -0.38
C PRO A 114 10.41 0.74 -1.71
N LEU A 115 9.75 0.54 -2.85
CA LEU A 115 10.42 0.54 -4.15
C LEU A 115 11.04 1.91 -4.45
N LEU A 116 10.33 2.98 -4.12
CA LEU A 116 10.83 4.35 -4.22
C LEU A 116 11.96 4.63 -3.21
N MET A 117 11.76 4.24 -1.94
CA MET A 117 12.73 4.49 -0.86
C MET A 117 14.07 3.80 -1.09
N HIS A 118 14.05 2.63 -1.73
CA HIS A 118 15.23 1.82 -2.00
C HIS A 118 15.72 1.90 -3.45
N HIS A 119 15.17 2.84 -4.23
CA HIS A 119 15.56 3.08 -5.62
C HIS A 119 15.57 1.80 -6.48
N ILE A 120 14.54 0.97 -6.32
CA ILE A 120 14.40 -0.32 -7.02
C ILE A 120 14.29 -0.07 -8.53
N THR A 121 15.01 -0.88 -9.31
CA THR A 121 15.01 -0.83 -10.77
C THR A 121 14.81 -2.23 -11.36
N ALA A 122 14.70 -2.34 -12.68
CA ALA A 122 14.56 -3.62 -13.37
C ALA A 122 15.69 -4.63 -13.08
N THR A 123 16.88 -4.18 -12.70
CA THR A 123 17.99 -5.08 -12.36
C THR A 123 17.95 -5.58 -10.92
N SER A 124 16.99 -5.12 -10.11
CA SER A 124 16.89 -5.48 -8.70
C SER A 124 16.27 -6.87 -8.51
N ARG A 125 16.79 -7.60 -7.52
CA ARG A 125 16.28 -8.89 -7.03
C ARG A 125 15.49 -8.65 -5.76
N VAL A 126 14.18 -8.86 -5.83
CA VAL A 126 13.25 -8.49 -4.74
C VAL A 126 12.49 -9.71 -4.23
N GLY A 127 12.57 -9.92 -2.92
CA GLY A 127 11.77 -10.91 -2.20
C GLY A 127 10.47 -10.33 -1.67
N VAL A 128 9.37 -11.09 -1.73
CA VAL A 128 8.07 -10.71 -1.14
C VAL A 128 7.62 -11.80 -0.18
N ILE A 129 7.51 -11.48 1.12
CA ILE A 129 7.06 -12.41 2.16
C ILE A 129 5.56 -12.25 2.40
N GLY A 130 4.83 -13.35 2.20
CA GLY A 130 3.37 -13.41 2.36
C GLY A 130 2.64 -12.96 1.10
N ILE A 131 1.84 -13.84 0.49
CA ILE A 131 1.13 -13.55 -0.77
C ILE A 131 -0.37 -13.38 -0.49
N GLY A 132 -0.67 -12.36 0.32
CA GLY A 132 -2.02 -11.89 0.63
C GLY A 132 -2.42 -10.66 -0.21
N GLY A 133 -3.25 -9.79 0.37
CA GLY A 133 -3.70 -8.55 -0.29
C GLY A 133 -2.56 -7.62 -0.72
N LEU A 134 -1.56 -7.40 0.14
CA LEU A 134 -0.40 -6.57 -0.20
C LEU A 134 0.59 -7.31 -1.12
N GLY A 135 0.94 -8.55 -0.76
CA GLY A 135 1.95 -9.33 -1.48
C GLY A 135 1.63 -9.57 -2.95
N HIS A 136 0.37 -9.86 -3.30
CA HIS A 136 0.01 -10.07 -4.71
C HIS A 136 0.12 -8.78 -5.54
N ILE A 137 -0.15 -7.62 -4.95
CA ILE A 137 0.04 -6.31 -5.61
C ILE A 137 1.54 -6.03 -5.77
N ALA A 138 2.35 -6.34 -4.75
CA ALA A 138 3.80 -6.18 -4.80
C ALA A 138 4.42 -6.98 -5.95
N ILE A 139 4.05 -8.26 -6.10
CA ILE A 139 4.52 -9.12 -7.20
C ILE A 139 4.15 -8.51 -8.55
N LYS A 140 2.90 -8.09 -8.75
CA LYS A 140 2.44 -7.49 -10.01
C LYS A 140 3.20 -6.20 -10.34
N LEU A 141 3.45 -5.33 -9.35
CA LEU A 141 4.22 -4.10 -9.55
C LEU A 141 5.68 -4.40 -9.88
N LEU A 142 6.32 -5.31 -9.16
CA LEU A 142 7.72 -5.70 -9.40
C LEU A 142 7.90 -6.37 -10.78
N HIS A 143 6.95 -7.22 -11.17
CA HIS A 143 6.91 -7.82 -12.51
C HIS A 143 6.78 -6.75 -13.59
N ALA A 144 5.86 -5.78 -13.42
CA ALA A 144 5.70 -4.67 -14.34
C ALA A 144 6.94 -3.76 -14.42
N MET A 145 7.73 -3.67 -13.33
CA MET A 145 9.02 -2.97 -13.31
C MET A 145 10.17 -3.78 -13.92
N GLY A 146 9.96 -5.06 -14.26
CA GLY A 146 10.96 -5.94 -14.85
C GLY A 146 11.98 -6.50 -13.85
N CYS A 147 11.69 -6.45 -12.54
CA CYS A 147 12.57 -7.00 -11.50
C CYS A 147 12.65 -8.53 -11.56
N GLU A 148 13.67 -9.11 -10.93
CA GLU A 148 13.66 -10.52 -10.57
C GLU A 148 12.93 -10.69 -9.23
N VAL A 149 11.83 -11.45 -9.23
CA VAL A 149 10.88 -11.52 -8.12
C VAL A 149 10.84 -12.92 -7.53
N THR A 150 11.14 -13.03 -6.24
CA THR A 150 10.94 -14.26 -5.46
C THR A 150 9.82 -14.10 -4.45
N ALA A 151 8.82 -14.97 -4.54
CA ALA A 151 7.70 -15.01 -3.61
C ALA A 151 7.95 -16.04 -2.51
N PHE A 152 7.89 -15.63 -1.24
CA PHE A 152 7.91 -16.54 -0.11
C PHE A 152 6.48 -16.83 0.35
N SER A 153 6.00 -18.04 0.04
CA SER A 153 4.64 -18.50 0.36
C SER A 153 4.67 -19.64 1.36
N SER A 154 3.77 -19.62 2.33
CA SER A 154 3.55 -20.73 3.27
C SER A 154 2.58 -21.78 2.75
N ASN A 155 1.92 -21.51 1.61
CA ASN A 155 0.94 -22.39 0.99
C ASN A 155 1.42 -22.83 -0.41
N PRO A 156 1.84 -24.09 -0.57
CA PRO A 156 2.25 -24.64 -1.86
C PRO A 156 1.15 -24.62 -2.92
N SER A 157 -0.13 -24.70 -2.52
CA SER A 157 -1.24 -24.75 -3.49
C SER A 157 -1.39 -23.46 -4.30
N LYS A 158 -0.78 -22.35 -3.86
CA LYS A 158 -0.81 -21.06 -4.56
C LYS A 158 0.32 -20.88 -5.57
N GLU A 159 1.27 -21.80 -5.66
CA GLU A 159 2.48 -21.63 -6.46
C GLU A 159 2.20 -21.21 -7.91
N GLN A 160 1.32 -21.93 -8.60
CA GLN A 160 0.99 -21.62 -10.00
C GLN A 160 0.30 -20.26 -10.17
N GLU A 161 -0.55 -19.87 -9.21
CA GLU A 161 -1.20 -18.57 -9.21
C GLU A 161 -0.18 -17.44 -8.99
N VAL A 162 0.77 -17.65 -8.07
CA VAL A 162 1.84 -16.70 -7.73
C VAL A 162 2.81 -16.52 -8.91
N LEU A 163 3.15 -17.60 -9.61
CA LEU A 163 3.93 -17.53 -10.85
C LEU A 163 3.18 -16.77 -11.94
N ALA A 164 1.88 -17.05 -12.12
CA ALA A 164 1.03 -16.33 -13.08
C ALA A 164 0.87 -14.83 -12.75
N MET A 165 1.05 -14.42 -11.49
CA MET A 165 1.09 -13.00 -11.09
C MET A 165 2.39 -12.29 -11.53
N GLY A 166 3.44 -13.05 -11.85
CA GLY A 166 4.72 -12.53 -12.33
C GLY A 166 5.93 -12.82 -11.44
N ALA A 167 5.80 -13.69 -10.43
CA ALA A 167 6.97 -14.17 -9.69
C ALA A 167 7.85 -15.06 -10.58
N ASN A 168 9.17 -14.90 -10.49
CA ASN A 168 10.13 -15.77 -11.16
C ASN A 168 10.32 -17.08 -10.39
N ASN A 169 10.35 -16.98 -9.05
CA ASN A 169 10.53 -18.11 -8.15
C ASN A 169 9.49 -18.07 -7.03
N VAL A 170 9.05 -19.25 -6.57
CA VAL A 170 8.24 -19.40 -5.37
C VAL A 170 8.99 -20.30 -4.39
N VAL A 171 9.16 -19.83 -3.17
CA VAL A 171 9.89 -20.53 -2.11
C VAL A 171 8.98 -20.77 -0.92
N ASN A 172 9.04 -21.98 -0.37
CA ASN A 172 8.32 -22.30 0.84
C ASN A 172 8.88 -21.49 2.01
N SER A 173 8.09 -20.54 2.52
CA SER A 173 8.49 -19.65 3.60
C SER A 173 8.67 -20.36 4.96
N ARG A 174 8.30 -21.64 5.03
CA ARG A 174 8.41 -22.51 6.22
C ARG A 174 9.54 -23.52 6.13
N ASP A 175 10.32 -23.52 5.06
CA ASP A 175 11.47 -24.42 4.88
C ASP A 175 12.78 -23.65 5.12
N PRO A 176 13.44 -23.81 6.29
CA PRO A 176 14.66 -23.08 6.62
C PRO A 176 15.82 -23.35 5.67
N GLU A 177 15.94 -24.55 5.10
CA GLU A 177 17.04 -24.87 4.19
C GLU A 177 16.82 -24.22 2.82
N ALA A 178 15.57 -24.17 2.33
CA ALA A 178 15.23 -23.43 1.12
C ALA A 178 15.52 -21.93 1.27
N LEU A 179 15.25 -21.34 2.44
CA LEU A 179 15.58 -19.94 2.73
C LEU A 179 17.10 -19.71 2.81
N LYS A 180 17.82 -20.61 3.48
CA LYS A 180 19.29 -20.54 3.63
C LYS A 180 20.02 -20.63 2.29
N ALA A 181 19.50 -21.41 1.34
CA ALA A 181 20.05 -21.50 -0.01
C ALA A 181 20.05 -20.15 -0.77
N LEU A 182 19.24 -19.18 -0.34
CA LEU A 182 19.11 -17.85 -0.94
C LEU A 182 19.95 -16.77 -0.26
N ALA A 183 20.90 -17.14 0.59
CA ALA A 183 21.77 -16.19 1.29
C ALA A 183 22.49 -15.24 0.31
N GLY A 184 22.35 -13.93 0.54
CA GLY A 184 23.03 -12.88 -0.26
C GLY A 184 22.43 -12.63 -1.64
N GLN A 185 21.22 -13.14 -1.93
CA GLN A 185 20.63 -13.04 -3.28
C GLN A 185 19.67 -11.87 -3.50
N PHE A 186 19.29 -11.12 -2.46
CA PHE A 186 18.27 -10.06 -2.59
C PHE A 186 18.84 -8.68 -2.31
N ASP A 187 18.39 -7.71 -3.11
CA ASP A 187 18.66 -6.28 -2.89
C ASP A 187 17.61 -5.68 -1.95
N LEU A 188 16.38 -6.22 -1.97
CA LEU A 188 15.28 -5.86 -1.07
C LEU A 188 14.41 -7.07 -0.74
N ILE A 189 13.92 -7.15 0.50
CA ILE A 189 12.85 -8.08 0.89
C ILE A 189 11.73 -7.26 1.53
N ILE A 190 10.51 -7.39 0.99
CA ILE A 190 9.31 -6.73 1.51
C ILE A 190 8.50 -7.74 2.33
N ASN A 191 8.42 -7.52 3.64
CA ASN A 191 7.55 -8.30 4.51
C ASN A 191 6.12 -7.73 4.50
N THR A 192 5.13 -8.55 4.16
CA THR A 192 3.72 -8.15 4.17
C THR A 192 2.87 -8.94 5.16
N VAL A 193 3.48 -9.84 5.93
CA VAL A 193 2.75 -10.60 6.96
C VAL A 193 2.58 -9.75 8.23
N ASN A 194 1.51 -10.03 8.97
CA ASN A 194 1.19 -9.40 10.25
C ASN A 194 1.43 -10.35 11.44
N VAL A 195 2.16 -11.45 11.22
CA VAL A 195 2.53 -12.43 12.25
C VAL A 195 4.04 -12.43 12.44
N ASP A 196 4.48 -12.89 13.60
CA ASP A 196 5.90 -13.15 13.83
C ASP A 196 6.38 -14.27 12.89
N LEU A 197 7.49 -14.01 12.22
CA LEU A 197 8.17 -15.01 11.42
C LEU A 197 9.19 -15.72 12.30
N ASP A 198 9.15 -17.05 12.32
CA ASP A 198 10.16 -17.89 12.97
C ASP A 198 11.44 -17.97 12.10
N TRP A 199 11.93 -16.81 11.69
CA TRP A 199 13.12 -16.65 10.87
C TRP A 199 14.21 -16.14 11.80
N HIS A 200 14.78 -17.06 12.57
CA HIS A 200 15.88 -16.71 13.45
C HIS A 200 17.06 -16.20 12.60
N PRO A 201 17.64 -15.03 12.91
CA PRO A 201 18.89 -14.61 12.28
C PRO A 201 19.95 -15.65 12.67
N THR A 202 20.29 -16.55 11.75
CA THR A 202 21.24 -17.60 12.05
C THR A 202 22.65 -17.03 12.13
N SER A 203 23.26 -17.30 13.29
CA SER A 203 24.65 -17.19 13.70
C SER A 203 25.31 -15.81 13.74
N LYS A 204 25.69 -15.43 14.98
CA LYS A 204 26.94 -14.72 15.31
C LYS A 204 27.98 -14.91 14.19
N ARG A 205 28.32 -13.83 13.49
CA ARG A 205 29.68 -13.69 12.96
C ARG A 205 30.54 -13.07 14.03
#